data_AF-A0A7S3B422-F1
#
_entry.id   AF-A0A7S3B422-F1
#
_cell.length_a   1.000
_cell.length_b   1.000
_cell.length_c   1.000
_cell.angle_alpha   90.00
_cell.angle_beta   90.00
_cell.angle_gamma   90.00
#
_symmetry.space_group_name_H-M   'P 1'
#
loop_
_entity.id
_entity.type
_entity.pdbx_description
1 polymer ?
#
loop_
_entity_poly.entity_id
_entity_poly.type
_entity_poly.pdbx_seq_one_letter_code
_entity_poly.pdbx_strand_id
1 'polypeptide(L)'
;QPFFAWIAPPAAHDPTMAAPQHAEMLPDAKAPRVPSYGASPEGKHWEVRFASMDMGEGTDASRYGDLLYRRRLLTLLSVDDMLGDLVDTLDGMGELDNTFLVFASDNGYHIGTFGLLKDKRQLYETDIRVPAYVRGPGVGLP
;
A
#
# COMPACT_ATOMS: atom_id res chain seq x y z
N GLN A 1 3.13 12.32 31.52
CA GLN A 1 2.06 11.30 31.61
C GLN A 1 2.10 10.51 30.31
N PRO A 2 1.87 9.18 30.31
CA PRO A 2 1.83 8.42 29.06
C PRO A 2 0.65 8.88 28.19
N PHE A 3 0.79 8.77 26.87
CA PHE A 3 -0.26 9.05 25.90
C PHE A 3 -0.44 7.89 24.93
N PHE A 4 -1.58 7.88 24.23
CA PHE A 4 -1.86 7.00 23.12
C PHE A 4 -2.48 7.83 21.99
N ALA A 5 -1.92 7.73 20.79
CA ALA A 5 -2.42 8.39 19.60
C ALA A 5 -2.66 7.34 18.49
N TRP A 6 -3.82 7.40 17.87
CA TRP A 6 -4.19 6.54 16.73
C TRP A 6 -4.34 7.40 15.49
N ILE A 7 -3.41 7.26 14.55
CA ILE A 7 -3.35 8.03 13.31
C ILE A 7 -3.62 7.07 12.15
N ALA A 8 -4.80 7.20 11.55
CA ALA A 8 -5.27 6.30 10.48
C ALA A 8 -5.70 7.11 9.24
N PRO A 9 -4.74 7.59 8.43
CA PRO A 9 -5.08 8.27 7.19
C PRO A 9 -5.78 7.28 6.23
N PRO A 10 -6.76 7.73 5.44
CA PRO A 10 -7.48 6.86 4.50
C PRO A 10 -6.65 6.48 3.27
N ALA A 11 -5.49 7.10 3.05
CA ALA A 11 -4.61 6.79 1.92
C ALA A 11 -4.09 5.34 2.03
N ALA A 12 -3.97 4.58 0.93
CA ALA A 12 -4.21 4.93 -0.46
C ALA A 12 -5.59 4.50 -0.98
N HIS A 13 -6.66 4.61 -0.18
CA HIS A 13 -8.01 4.27 -0.63
C HIS A 13 -8.47 5.18 -1.80
N ASP A 14 -9.41 4.68 -2.60
CA ASP A 14 -10.06 5.49 -3.63
C ASP A 14 -10.84 6.67 -2.98
N PRO A 15 -10.79 7.90 -3.51
CA PRO A 15 -10.11 8.31 -4.73
C PRO A 15 -8.59 8.52 -4.51
N THR A 16 -7.75 7.87 -5.31
CA THR A 16 -6.29 7.98 -5.25
C THR A 16 -5.80 9.31 -5.84
N MET A 17 -6.02 10.42 -5.13
CA MET A 17 -5.62 11.77 -5.53
C MET A 17 -4.33 12.19 -4.81
N ALA A 18 -3.25 12.36 -5.57
CA ALA A 18 -1.98 12.83 -5.04
C ALA A 18 -2.09 14.25 -4.48
N ALA A 19 -1.32 14.55 -3.43
CA ALA A 19 -1.09 15.93 -3.04
C ALA A 19 -0.37 16.68 -4.17
N PRO A 20 -0.62 18.00 -4.37
CA PRO A 20 -0.08 18.75 -5.50
C PRO A 20 1.45 18.63 -5.65
N GLN A 21 2.19 18.63 -4.53
CA GLN A 21 3.64 18.51 -4.53
C GLN A 21 4.15 17.17 -5.05
N HIS A 22 3.33 16.12 -5.01
CA HIS A 22 3.69 14.75 -5.40
C HIS A 22 3.20 14.40 -6.83
N ALA A 23 2.38 15.24 -7.46
CA ALA A 23 1.62 14.89 -8.66
C ALA A 23 2.48 14.39 -9.85
N GLU A 24 3.71 14.91 -9.97
CA GLU A 24 4.64 14.60 -11.05
C GLU A 24 5.71 13.55 -10.68
N MET A 25 5.73 13.07 -9.44
CA MET A 25 6.70 12.08 -9.00
C MET A 25 6.44 10.70 -9.63
N LEU A 26 7.45 9.82 -9.58
CA LEU A 26 7.36 8.42 -9.98
C LEU A 26 6.76 8.20 -11.39
N PRO A 27 7.23 8.90 -12.45
CA PRO A 27 6.62 8.85 -13.79
C PRO A 27 6.61 7.44 -14.39
N ASP A 28 7.63 6.63 -14.07
CA ASP A 28 7.82 5.29 -14.61
C ASP A 28 7.27 4.17 -13.71
N ALA A 29 6.61 4.52 -12.59
CA ALA A 29 6.08 3.51 -11.69
C ALA A 29 4.94 2.72 -12.35
N LYS A 30 5.09 1.40 -12.34
CA LYS A 30 4.13 0.42 -12.89
C LYS A 30 3.84 -0.65 -11.86
N ALA A 31 2.66 -1.28 -11.96
CA ALA A 31 2.29 -2.35 -11.06
C ALA A 31 3.30 -3.52 -11.21
N PRO A 32 3.85 -4.06 -10.11
CA PRO A 32 4.83 -5.13 -10.16
C PRO A 32 4.32 -6.33 -10.96
N ARG A 33 5.08 -6.75 -11.97
CA ARG A 33 4.79 -7.92 -12.80
C ARG A 33 5.27 -9.20 -12.11
N VAL A 34 4.76 -9.45 -10.91
CA VAL A 34 5.04 -10.67 -10.13
C VAL A 34 4.44 -11.91 -10.80
N PRO A 35 4.85 -13.15 -10.47
CA PRO A 35 4.35 -14.35 -11.14
C PRO A 35 2.84 -14.55 -11.12
N SER A 36 2.11 -13.96 -10.16
CA SER A 36 0.65 -14.01 -10.11
C SER A 36 -0.02 -12.96 -11.01
N TYR A 37 0.70 -11.97 -11.53
CA TYR A 37 0.14 -10.90 -12.35
C TYR A 37 -0.29 -11.45 -13.71
N GLY A 38 -1.60 -11.40 -14.00
CA GLY A 38 -2.19 -11.96 -15.23
C GLY A 38 -2.12 -13.48 -15.34
N ALA A 39 -1.74 -14.19 -14.26
CA ALA A 39 -1.67 -15.64 -14.28
C ALA A 39 -3.07 -16.27 -14.46
N SER A 40 -3.11 -17.46 -15.07
CA SER A 40 -4.37 -18.20 -15.27
C SER A 40 -5.13 -18.35 -13.94
N PRO A 41 -6.45 -18.08 -13.92
CA PRO A 41 -7.28 -18.30 -12.74
C PRO A 41 -7.72 -19.77 -12.61
N GLU A 42 -7.22 -20.68 -13.44
CA GLU A 42 -7.54 -22.10 -13.34
C GLU A 42 -7.21 -22.66 -11.94
N GLY A 43 -8.12 -23.45 -11.39
CA GLY A 43 -8.02 -23.95 -10.01
C GLY A 43 -8.30 -22.92 -8.91
N LYS A 44 -8.54 -21.63 -9.23
CA LYS A 44 -9.02 -20.64 -8.26
C LYS A 44 -10.53 -20.74 -8.06
N HIS A 45 -11.05 -20.14 -6.99
CA HIS A 45 -12.49 -20.13 -6.72
C HIS A 45 -13.28 -19.33 -7.77
N TRP A 46 -14.60 -19.52 -7.79
CA TRP A 46 -15.46 -19.11 -8.91
C TRP A 46 -15.41 -17.61 -9.21
N GLU A 47 -15.34 -16.76 -8.19
CA GLU A 47 -15.31 -15.29 -8.34
C GLU A 47 -14.07 -14.84 -9.12
N VAL A 48 -12.89 -15.36 -8.75
CA VAL A 48 -11.63 -15.05 -9.44
C VAL A 48 -11.68 -15.49 -10.89
N ARG A 49 -12.18 -16.70 -11.16
CA ARG A 49 -12.31 -17.22 -12.53
C ARG A 49 -13.25 -16.37 -13.37
N PHE A 50 -14.34 -15.89 -12.77
CA PHE A 50 -15.34 -15.08 -13.46
C PHE A 50 -14.87 -13.65 -13.71
N ALA A 51 -14.15 -13.05 -12.77
CA ALA A 51 -13.71 -11.65 -12.83
C ALA A 51 -12.33 -11.46 -13.49
N SER A 52 -11.60 -12.54 -13.76
CA SER A 52 -10.30 -12.51 -14.43
C SER A 52 -10.41 -11.93 -15.83
N MET A 53 -9.49 -11.05 -16.19
CA MET A 53 -9.34 -10.46 -17.51
C MET A 53 -7.89 -10.56 -18.02
N ASP A 54 -7.70 -10.26 -19.30
CA ASP A 54 -6.38 -10.23 -19.91
C ASP A 54 -5.56 -9.03 -19.39
N MET A 55 -4.57 -9.35 -18.54
CA MET A 55 -3.61 -8.39 -17.99
C MET A 55 -2.30 -8.36 -18.79
N GLY A 56 -2.29 -8.88 -20.01
CA GLY A 56 -1.14 -8.84 -20.92
C GLY A 56 -0.59 -7.42 -21.12
N GLU A 57 0.69 -7.32 -21.46
CA GLU A 57 1.34 -6.03 -21.64
C GLU A 57 0.67 -5.22 -22.75
N GLY A 58 0.27 -3.99 -22.44
CA GLY A 58 -0.35 -3.10 -23.41
C GLY A 58 -1.85 -3.32 -23.60
N THR A 59 -2.51 -4.16 -22.77
CA THR A 59 -3.97 -4.14 -22.68
C THR A 59 -4.45 -2.92 -21.89
N ASP A 60 -5.69 -2.51 -22.10
CA ASP A 60 -6.28 -1.40 -21.33
C ASP A 60 -6.34 -1.71 -19.83
N ALA A 61 -6.56 -2.98 -19.47
CA ALA A 61 -6.51 -3.45 -18.09
C ALA A 61 -5.12 -3.27 -17.47
N SER A 62 -4.04 -3.63 -18.18
CA SER A 62 -2.66 -3.43 -17.73
C SER A 62 -2.29 -1.94 -17.61
N ARG A 63 -2.72 -1.10 -18.57
CA ARG A 63 -2.50 0.36 -18.54
C ARG A 63 -3.22 1.02 -17.37
N TYR A 64 -4.45 0.60 -17.11
CA TYR A 64 -5.21 1.08 -15.96
C TYR A 64 -4.59 0.60 -14.64
N GLY A 65 -4.13 -0.65 -14.56
CA GLY A 65 -3.42 -1.18 -13.39
C GLY A 65 -2.16 -0.37 -13.07
N ASP A 66 -1.36 -0.02 -14.08
CA ASP A 66 -0.17 0.81 -13.91
C ASP A 66 -0.51 2.23 -13.47
N LEU A 67 -1.53 2.85 -14.08
CA LEU A 67 -2.02 4.17 -13.69
C LEU A 67 -2.49 4.18 -12.22
N LEU A 68 -3.27 3.18 -11.82
CA LEU A 68 -3.77 3.03 -10.46
C LEU A 68 -2.63 2.82 -9.48
N TYR A 69 -1.69 1.92 -9.80
CA TYR A 69 -0.53 1.66 -8.96
C TYR A 69 0.28 2.93 -8.71
N ARG A 70 0.62 3.68 -9.77
CA ARG A 70 1.31 4.95 -9.64
C ARG A 70 0.54 5.93 -8.76
N ARG A 71 -0.76 6.11 -9.01
CA ARG A 71 -1.60 7.03 -8.20
C ARG A 71 -1.63 6.64 -6.72
N ARG A 72 -1.73 5.35 -6.41
CA ARG A 72 -1.65 4.86 -5.02
C ARG A 72 -0.31 5.20 -4.38
N LEU A 73 0.82 4.99 -5.07
CA LEU A 73 2.13 5.38 -4.56
C LEU A 73 2.22 6.88 -4.29
N LEU A 74 1.69 7.71 -5.19
CA LEU A 74 1.68 9.16 -5.00
C LEU A 74 0.87 9.60 -3.76
N THR A 75 -0.23 8.91 -3.44
CA THR A 75 -0.96 9.18 -2.18
C THR A 75 -0.21 8.71 -0.95
N LEU A 76 0.60 7.65 -1.06
CA LEU A 76 1.41 7.16 0.05
C LEU A 76 2.57 8.10 0.38
N LEU A 77 3.04 8.93 -0.56
CA LEU A 77 4.03 9.96 -0.25
C LEU A 77 3.53 10.97 0.79
N SER A 78 2.23 11.29 0.82
CA SER A 78 1.67 12.12 1.89
C SER A 78 1.59 11.41 3.24
N VAL A 79 1.50 10.07 3.24
CA VAL A 79 1.61 9.28 4.48
C VAL A 79 3.07 9.26 4.95
N ASP A 80 4.02 9.19 4.02
CA ASP A 80 5.45 9.27 4.31
C ASP A 80 5.82 10.62 4.94
N ASP A 81 5.37 11.75 4.34
CA ASP A 81 5.52 13.10 4.90
C ASP A 81 4.96 13.17 6.34
N MET A 82 3.74 12.67 6.55
CA MET A 82 3.07 12.67 7.86
C MET A 82 3.84 11.84 8.90
N LEU A 83 4.43 10.72 8.49
CA LEU A 83 5.28 9.91 9.37
C LEU A 83 6.58 10.63 9.73
N GLY A 84 7.19 11.32 8.77
CA GLY A 84 8.34 12.19 8.99
C GLY A 84 8.04 13.28 10.01
N ASP A 85 6.96 14.05 9.79
CA ASP A 85 6.52 15.11 10.70
C ASP A 85 6.24 14.59 12.12
N LEU A 86 5.63 13.40 12.25
CA LEU A 86 5.38 12.76 13.54
C LEU A 86 6.70 12.42 14.26
N VAL A 87 7.65 11.82 13.54
CA VAL A 87 8.95 11.43 14.09
C VAL A 87 9.73 12.67 14.53
N ASP A 88 9.81 13.68 13.67
CA ASP A 88 10.51 14.94 13.96
C ASP A 88 9.88 15.69 15.13
N THR A 89 8.54 15.67 15.24
CA THR A 89 7.82 16.25 16.37
C THR A 89 8.19 15.56 17.68
N LEU A 90 8.20 14.23 17.71
CA LEU A 90 8.56 13.47 18.90
C LEU A 90 10.04 13.66 19.27
N ASP A 91 10.92 13.77 18.29
CA ASP A 91 12.35 14.02 18.50
C ASP A 91 12.59 15.42 19.07
N GLY A 92 11.96 16.45 18.48
CA GLY A 92 12.02 17.82 18.99
C GLY A 92 11.46 17.99 20.40
N MET A 93 10.57 17.09 20.83
CA MET A 93 10.07 17.02 22.21
C MET A 93 10.97 16.19 23.15
N GLY A 94 11.94 15.45 22.62
CA GLY A 94 12.77 14.51 23.40
C GLY A 94 12.04 13.24 23.84
N GLU A 95 10.91 12.92 23.22
CA GLU A 95 10.05 11.78 23.60
C GLU A 95 10.16 10.60 22.62
N LEU A 96 10.91 10.75 21.53
CA LEU A 96 11.01 9.75 20.46
C LEU A 96 11.54 8.39 20.96
N ASP A 97 12.56 8.39 21.82
CA ASP A 97 13.16 7.18 22.41
C ASP A 97 12.30 6.53 23.48
N ASN A 98 11.36 7.29 24.06
CA ASN A 98 10.42 6.84 25.09
C ASN A 98 9.06 6.41 24.49
N THR A 99 8.88 6.53 23.18
CA THR A 99 7.61 6.30 22.49
C THR A 99 7.66 5.06 21.61
N PHE A 100 6.71 4.16 21.79
CA PHE A 100 6.46 3.08 20.83
C PHE A 100 5.72 3.63 19.60
N LEU A 101 6.27 3.40 18.41
CA LEU A 101 5.57 3.62 17.14
C LEU A 101 5.27 2.27 16.51
N VAL A 102 3.99 2.06 16.21
CA VAL A 102 3.49 0.86 15.54
C VAL A 102 2.89 1.29 14.21
N PHE A 103 3.41 0.76 13.11
CA PHE A 103 2.90 0.98 11.76
C PHE A 103 2.33 -0.31 11.19
N ALA A 104 1.08 -0.26 10.74
CA ALA A 104 0.41 -1.39 10.14
C ALA A 104 -0.61 -0.94 9.10
N SER A 105 -1.21 -1.90 8.39
CA SER A 105 -2.31 -1.67 7.46
C SER A 105 -3.47 -2.61 7.77
N ASP A 106 -4.68 -2.23 7.38
CA ASP A 106 -5.90 -3.03 7.53
C ASP A 106 -5.91 -4.25 6.61
N ASN A 107 -5.33 -4.14 5.42
CA ASN A 107 -5.28 -5.17 4.40
C ASN A 107 -4.22 -4.84 3.33
N GLY A 108 -3.87 -5.85 2.54
CA GLY A 108 -3.17 -5.66 1.28
C GLY A 108 -4.06 -5.07 0.18
N TYR A 109 -3.55 -5.08 -1.06
CA TYR A 109 -4.27 -4.65 -2.24
C TYR A 109 -3.68 -5.33 -3.48
N HIS A 110 -4.51 -6.02 -4.26
CA HIS A 110 -4.06 -6.59 -5.52
C HIS A 110 -4.25 -5.65 -6.69
N ILE A 111 -3.34 -5.76 -7.65
CA ILE A 111 -3.48 -5.24 -9.01
C ILE A 111 -2.96 -6.34 -9.94
N GLY A 112 -3.83 -6.86 -10.80
CA GLY A 112 -3.52 -7.91 -11.78
C GLY A 112 -3.41 -9.34 -11.25
N THR A 113 -3.48 -9.59 -9.94
CA THR A 113 -3.38 -10.95 -9.36
C THR A 113 -4.43 -11.89 -9.97
N PHE A 114 -3.97 -12.96 -10.63
CA PHE A 114 -4.81 -13.93 -11.35
C PHE A 114 -5.77 -13.29 -12.35
N GLY A 115 -5.35 -12.20 -13.00
CA GLY A 115 -6.18 -11.47 -13.94
C GLY A 115 -7.20 -10.52 -13.29
N LEU A 116 -7.23 -10.39 -11.97
CA LEU A 116 -8.12 -9.44 -11.29
C LEU A 116 -7.58 -8.01 -11.41
N LEU A 117 -8.41 -7.07 -11.86
CA LEU A 117 -7.98 -5.70 -12.12
C LEU A 117 -7.46 -4.99 -10.86
N LYS A 118 -8.29 -4.93 -9.82
CA LYS A 118 -7.98 -4.29 -8.53
C LYS A 118 -9.00 -4.73 -7.47
N ASP A 119 -8.57 -4.91 -6.22
CA ASP A 119 -9.41 -4.96 -5.00
C ASP A 119 -8.54 -5.33 -3.78
N LYS A 120 -9.20 -5.67 -2.67
CA LYS A 120 -8.63 -6.18 -1.43
C LYS A 120 -9.50 -7.27 -0.76
N ARG A 121 -10.33 -7.96 -1.54
CA ARG A 121 -11.38 -8.88 -1.07
C ARG A 121 -11.10 -10.34 -1.40
N GLN A 122 -9.83 -10.69 -1.56
CA GLN A 122 -9.41 -12.03 -1.93
C GLN A 122 -8.54 -12.67 -0.83
N LEU A 123 -8.43 -13.99 -0.86
CA LEU A 123 -7.76 -14.79 0.18
C LEU A 123 -6.24 -14.94 -0.06
N TYR A 124 -5.68 -14.16 -0.99
CA TYR A 124 -4.32 -14.34 -1.47
C TYR A 124 -3.35 -13.39 -0.78
N GLU A 125 -2.05 -13.72 -0.80
CA GLU A 125 -0.99 -12.92 -0.20
C GLU A 125 -1.08 -11.43 -0.53
N THR A 126 -1.47 -11.06 -1.74
CA THR A 126 -1.61 -9.65 -2.15
C THR A 126 -2.63 -8.85 -1.33
N ASP A 127 -3.63 -9.52 -0.76
CA ASP A 127 -4.77 -8.90 -0.07
C ASP A 127 -4.66 -9.04 1.45
N ILE A 128 -3.95 -10.06 1.94
CA ILE A 128 -3.85 -10.34 3.38
C ILE A 128 -2.49 -9.98 3.97
N ARG A 129 -1.43 -9.88 3.15
CA ARG A 129 -0.10 -9.52 3.62
C ARG A 129 -0.01 -8.00 3.79
N VAL A 130 0.28 -7.57 5.01
CA VAL A 130 0.41 -6.15 5.38
C VAL A 130 1.77 -5.85 5.99
N PRO A 131 2.26 -4.60 5.90
CA PRO A 131 3.37 -4.15 6.73
C PRO A 131 2.98 -4.22 8.22
N ALA A 132 3.95 -4.58 9.06
CA ALA A 132 3.83 -4.54 10.51
C ALA A 132 5.21 -4.20 11.09
N TYR A 133 5.42 -2.92 11.41
CA TYR A 133 6.66 -2.41 11.97
C TYR A 133 6.42 -1.88 13.37
N VAL A 134 7.39 -2.12 14.26
CA VAL A 134 7.39 -1.59 15.61
C VAL A 134 8.77 -1.03 15.91
N ARG A 135 8.83 0.19 16.44
CA ARG A 135 10.02 0.76 17.09
C ARG A 135 9.65 1.30 18.46
N GLY A 136 10.60 1.37 19.37
CA GLY A 136 10.41 1.94 20.70
C GLY A 136 11.44 1.43 21.70
N PRO A 137 11.31 1.79 22.99
CA PRO A 137 12.20 1.34 24.04
C PRO A 137 12.38 -0.19 24.04
N GLY A 138 13.62 -0.67 23.91
CA GLY A 138 13.95 -2.10 23.93
C GLY A 138 13.55 -2.89 22.67
N VAL A 139 13.14 -2.22 21.59
CA VAL A 139 12.84 -2.85 20.29
C VAL A 139 13.86 -2.38 19.27
N GLY A 140 14.67 -3.30 18.74
CA GLY A 140 15.53 -3.06 17.57
C GLY A 140 17.01 -2.79 17.83
N LEU A 141 17.51 -2.85 19.07
CA LEU A 141 18.94 -2.99 19.41
C LEU A 141 19.09 -3.93 20.62
N PRO A 142 20.18 -4.73 20.71
CA PRO A 142 20.58 -5.37 21.97
C PRO A 142 20.98 -4.33 23.03
#